data_AF-A0A426Y3C9-F1
#
_entry.id   AF-A0A426Y3C9-F1
#
_cell.length_a   1.000
_cell.length_b   1.000
_cell.length_c   1.000
_cell.angle_alpha   90.00
_cell.angle_beta   90.00
_cell.angle_gamma   90.00
#
_symmetry.space_group_name_H-M   'P 1'
#
loop_
_entity.id
_entity.type
_entity.pdbx_description
1 polymer ?
#
loop_
_entity_poly.entity_id
_entity_poly.type
_entity_poly.pdbx_seq_one_letter_code
_entity_poly.pdbx_strand_id
1 'polypeptide(L)'
;MPLFGLNWRSALAVAAIFGVLHLEEEEEEEEEEMAASCSFHHYLQTLPTWLLLAAAVGGLALLRLSFAALRWTFVTFLRPGKDLRRYGSWAVVTGSTDGIGRAFALQLARRGLNLVLVGRNPDKLRDVADAVRGARDPPIRVETVVVDLAGDLVDGVARLRTAIQGLDVGILVNNAGVSYPYARFFHEVDEELMRNLIKVNVEGVTRMTQAVLPGMLERKRGAIVNIGSGAAIVIPSDPLYAVYAATKA
;
A
#
# COMPACT_ATOMS: atom_id res chain seq x y z
N MET A 1 19.97 -82.16 39.15
CA MET A 1 21.39 -81.79 39.31
C MET A 1 21.67 -80.59 38.39
N PRO A 2 22.51 -79.62 38.80
CA PRO A 2 22.01 -78.35 39.35
C PRO A 2 22.46 -77.08 38.59
N LEU A 3 21.63 -76.04 38.72
CA LEU A 3 21.91 -74.63 39.07
C LEU A 3 22.88 -73.72 38.27
N PHE A 4 22.47 -72.43 38.31
CA PHE A 4 23.14 -71.16 37.96
C PHE A 4 23.12 -70.78 36.47
N GLY A 5 22.55 -69.66 36.03
CA GLY A 5 22.02 -68.51 36.74
C GLY A 5 22.18 -67.29 35.83
N LEU A 6 21.13 -66.89 35.11
CA LEU A 6 21.14 -65.59 34.41
C LEU A 6 21.13 -64.52 35.50
N ASN A 7 22.30 -63.93 35.71
CA ASN A 7 22.50 -62.93 36.73
C ASN A 7 21.77 -61.66 36.29
N TRP A 8 20.57 -61.41 36.84
CA TRP A 8 19.79 -60.17 36.65
C TRP A 8 20.60 -58.91 37.00
N ARG A 9 21.65 -59.05 37.82
CA ARG A 9 22.62 -57.99 38.07
C ARG A 9 23.41 -57.61 36.82
N SER A 10 23.66 -58.53 35.89
CA SER A 10 24.35 -58.26 34.63
C SER A 10 23.49 -57.46 33.65
N ALA A 11 22.18 -57.71 33.59
CA ALA A 11 21.27 -56.93 32.74
C ALA A 11 21.03 -55.52 33.29
N LEU A 12 20.88 -55.38 34.62
CA LEU A 12 20.84 -54.06 35.27
C LEU A 12 22.17 -53.31 35.14
N ALA A 13 23.31 -54.02 35.16
CA ALA A 13 24.62 -53.40 34.94
C ALA A 13 24.76 -52.84 33.53
N VAL A 14 24.30 -53.55 32.49
CA VAL A 14 24.37 -53.04 31.11
C VAL A 14 23.43 -51.85 30.89
N ALA A 15 22.21 -51.87 31.45
CA ALA A 15 21.29 -50.73 31.38
C ALA A 15 21.79 -49.51 32.17
N ALA A 16 22.43 -49.74 33.32
CA ALA A 16 23.08 -48.67 34.10
C ALA A 16 24.30 -48.09 33.35
N ILE A 17 25.09 -48.91 32.66
CA ILE A 17 26.23 -48.45 31.85
C ILE A 17 25.75 -47.60 30.67
N PHE A 18 24.71 -48.02 29.94
CA PHE A 18 24.14 -47.22 28.87
C PHE A 18 23.50 -45.91 29.36
N GLY A 19 22.84 -45.93 30.52
CA GLY A 19 22.33 -44.72 31.15
C GLY A 19 23.43 -43.76 31.62
N VAL A 20 24.55 -44.28 32.13
CA VAL A 20 25.71 -43.48 32.52
C VAL A 20 26.42 -42.90 31.30
N LEU A 21 26.63 -43.69 30.23
CA LEU A 21 27.25 -43.21 28.99
C LEU A 21 26.43 -42.11 28.31
N HIS A 22 25.09 -42.20 28.35
CA HIS A 22 24.23 -41.18 27.75
C HIS A 22 24.18 -39.89 28.59
N LEU A 23 24.28 -39.99 29.91
CA LEU A 23 24.43 -38.84 30.79
C LEU A 23 25.82 -38.20 30.67
N GLU A 24 26.88 -39.00 30.47
CA GLU A 24 28.23 -38.51 30.20
C GLU A 24 28.30 -37.77 28.85
N GLU A 25 27.60 -38.24 27.81
CA GLU A 25 27.50 -37.52 26.52
C GLU A 25 26.72 -36.20 26.63
N GLU A 26 25.61 -36.15 27.38
CA GLU A 26 24.87 -34.90 27.63
C GLU A 26 25.67 -33.91 28.48
N GLU A 27 26.41 -34.37 29.50
CA GLU A 27 27.30 -33.52 30.31
C GLU A 27 28.49 -32.98 29.49
N GLU A 28 29.07 -33.77 28.57
CA GLU A 28 30.13 -33.31 27.67
C GLU A 28 29.63 -32.25 26.67
N GLU A 29 28.42 -32.40 26.10
CA GLU A 29 27.82 -31.37 25.23
C GLU A 29 27.52 -30.06 25.98
N GLU A 30 26.99 -30.15 27.22
CA GLU A 30 26.74 -28.97 28.06
C GLU A 30 28.05 -28.27 28.47
N GLU A 31 29.11 -29.03 28.78
CA GLU A 31 30.43 -28.48 29.09
C GLU A 31 31.07 -27.79 27.88
N GLU A 32 30.92 -28.35 26.68
CA GLU A 32 31.45 -27.77 25.44
C GLU A 32 30.69 -26.47 25.05
N GLU A 33 29.36 -26.45 25.22
CA GLU A 33 28.54 -25.25 25.00
C GLU A 33 28.84 -24.15 26.03
N MET A 34 29.04 -24.53 27.30
CA MET A 34 29.44 -23.63 28.38
C MET A 34 30.86 -23.07 28.15
N ALA A 35 31.81 -23.90 27.71
CA ALA A 35 33.16 -23.48 27.37
C ALA A 35 33.20 -22.51 26.17
N ALA A 36 32.38 -22.76 25.14
CA ALA A 36 32.23 -21.87 24.00
C ALA A 36 31.63 -20.51 24.40
N SER A 37 30.61 -20.52 25.27
CA SER A 37 29.99 -19.31 25.83
C SER A 37 30.97 -18.50 26.70
N CYS A 38 31.75 -19.17 27.56
CA CYS A 38 32.78 -18.55 28.39
C CYS A 38 33.92 -17.94 27.55
N SER A 39 34.38 -18.65 26.51
CA SER A 39 35.40 -18.17 25.57
C SER A 39 34.94 -16.94 24.81
N PHE A 40 33.68 -16.95 24.34
CA PHE A 40 33.08 -15.80 23.67
C PHE A 40 32.91 -14.60 24.61
N HIS A 41 32.47 -14.83 25.86
CA HIS A 41 32.34 -13.77 26.84
C HIS A 41 33.69 -13.11 27.18
N HIS A 42 34.73 -13.91 27.36
CA HIS A 42 36.08 -13.38 27.61
C HIS A 42 36.61 -12.61 26.39
N TYR A 43 36.39 -13.12 25.18
CA TYR A 43 36.75 -12.44 23.94
C TYR A 43 36.05 -11.07 23.81
N LEU A 44 34.75 -10.98 24.09
CA LEU A 44 34.01 -9.72 24.08
C LEU A 44 34.55 -8.70 25.09
N GLN A 45 35.03 -9.15 26.25
CA GLN A 45 35.65 -8.26 27.26
C GLN A 45 37.04 -7.74 26.84
N THR A 46 37.74 -8.45 25.96
CA THR A 46 39.04 -7.99 25.42
C THR A 46 38.92 -6.99 24.27
N LEU A 47 37.73 -6.87 23.66
CA LEU A 47 37.49 -5.94 22.58
C LEU A 47 37.40 -4.49 23.10
N PRO A 48 37.92 -3.52 22.34
CA PRO A 48 37.78 -2.13 22.72
C PRO A 48 36.30 -1.70 22.66
N THR A 49 35.85 -0.93 23.65
CA THR A 49 34.44 -0.55 23.84
C THR A 49 33.81 0.12 22.62
N TRP A 50 34.58 0.90 21.84
CA TRP A 50 34.09 1.53 20.62
C TRP A 50 33.67 0.53 19.55
N LEU A 51 34.31 -0.65 19.47
CA LEU A 51 33.98 -1.69 18.51
C LEU A 51 32.68 -2.39 18.92
N LEU A 52 32.49 -2.65 20.22
CA LEU A 52 31.23 -3.17 20.76
C LEU A 52 30.07 -2.20 20.50
N LEU A 53 30.29 -0.90 20.70
CA LEU A 53 29.30 0.13 20.38
C LEU A 53 29.00 0.17 18.88
N ALA A 54 30.01 0.09 18.01
CA ALA A 54 29.81 0.07 16.56
C ALA A 54 29.03 -1.19 16.11
N ALA A 55 29.35 -2.36 16.67
CA ALA A 55 28.62 -3.60 16.40
C ALA A 55 27.18 -3.54 16.89
N ALA A 56 26.93 -2.98 18.08
CA ALA A 56 25.58 -2.77 18.60
C ALA A 56 24.76 -1.82 17.72
N VAL A 57 25.34 -0.70 17.29
CA VAL A 57 24.70 0.25 16.36
C VAL A 57 24.43 -0.42 15.00
N GLY A 58 25.39 -1.19 14.48
CA GLY A 58 25.23 -1.96 13.24
C GLY A 58 24.13 -3.02 13.34
N GLY A 59 24.09 -3.77 14.44
CA GLY A 59 23.05 -4.74 14.73
C GLY A 59 21.65 -4.11 14.83
N LEU A 60 21.53 -2.97 15.53
CA LEU A 60 20.28 -2.20 15.58
C LEU A 60 19.85 -1.68 14.21
N ALA A 61 20.79 -1.21 13.39
CA ALA A 61 20.52 -0.77 12.02
C ALA A 61 20.05 -1.94 11.13
N LEU A 62 20.71 -3.09 11.20
CA LEU A 62 20.33 -4.31 10.47
C LEU A 62 18.97 -4.82 10.91
N LEU A 63 18.67 -4.83 12.21
CA LEU A 63 17.37 -5.22 12.73
C LEU A 63 16.27 -4.29 12.23
N ARG A 64 16.52 -2.98 12.24
CA ARG A 64 15.59 -1.97 11.70
C ARG A 64 15.34 -2.18 10.21
N LEU A 65 16.39 -2.39 9.42
CA LEU A 65 16.28 -2.65 7.98
C LEU A 65 15.55 -3.96 7.70
N SER A 66 15.86 -5.02 8.43
CA SER A 66 15.19 -6.31 8.33
C SER A 66 13.71 -6.21 8.67
N PHE A 67 13.37 -5.52 9.77
CA PHE A 67 11.98 -5.26 10.11
C PHE A 67 11.27 -4.41 9.06
N ALA A 68 11.93 -3.39 8.51
CA ALA A 68 11.37 -2.57 7.42
C ALA A 68 11.12 -3.40 6.16
N ALA A 69 12.06 -4.26 5.78
CA ALA A 69 11.94 -5.17 4.64
C ALA A 69 10.82 -6.20 4.85
N LEU A 70 10.78 -6.87 6.01
CA LEU A 70 9.71 -7.80 6.38
C LEU A 70 8.35 -7.12 6.37
N ARG A 71 8.24 -5.92 6.95
CA ARG A 71 7.03 -5.12 6.95
C ARG A 71 6.62 -4.73 5.53
N TRP A 72 7.56 -4.33 4.69
CA TRP A 72 7.32 -3.99 3.29
C TRP A 72 6.81 -5.21 2.51
N THR A 73 7.46 -6.38 2.65
CA THR A 73 7.03 -7.63 2.03
C THR A 73 5.62 -8.01 2.49
N PHE A 74 5.35 -7.94 3.79
CA PHE A 74 4.02 -8.21 4.34
C PHE A 74 2.96 -7.25 3.78
N VAL A 75 3.23 -5.94 3.78
CA VAL A 75 2.28 -4.92 3.31
C VAL A 75 2.04 -5.03 1.80
N THR A 76 3.06 -5.38 1.02
CA THR A 76 2.99 -5.44 -0.45
C THR A 76 2.34 -6.72 -0.94
N PHE A 77 2.64 -7.87 -0.32
CA PHE A 77 2.25 -9.18 -0.85
C PHE A 77 1.23 -9.95 0.00
N LEU A 78 1.27 -9.82 1.33
CA LEU A 78 0.50 -10.69 2.23
C LEU A 78 -0.70 -10.02 2.90
N ARG A 79 -0.72 -8.67 2.93
CA ARG A 79 -1.76 -7.93 3.63
C ARG A 79 -3.12 -8.08 2.93
N PRO A 80 -4.16 -8.59 3.60
CA PRO A 80 -5.47 -8.71 3.01
C PRO A 80 -6.07 -7.33 2.70
N GLY A 81 -6.86 -7.27 1.64
CA GLY A 81 -7.60 -6.07 1.25
C GLY A 81 -8.59 -5.66 2.35
N LYS A 82 -8.69 -4.36 2.62
CA LYS A 82 -9.70 -3.82 3.53
C LYS A 82 -11.07 -3.85 2.84
N ASP A 83 -12.14 -4.11 3.60
CA ASP A 83 -13.50 -3.85 3.11
C ASP A 83 -13.66 -2.34 2.92
N LEU A 84 -13.82 -1.93 1.67
CA LEU A 84 -13.93 -0.53 1.28
C LEU A 84 -15.33 0.04 1.57
N ARG A 85 -16.36 -0.81 1.68
CA ARG A 85 -17.74 -0.40 1.94
C ARG A 85 -17.92 0.21 3.34
N ARG A 86 -16.96 -0.01 4.24
CA ARG A 86 -16.91 0.66 5.56
C ARG A 86 -16.87 2.17 5.46
N TYR A 87 -16.40 2.72 4.34
CA TYR A 87 -16.34 4.17 4.11
C TYR A 87 -17.66 4.71 3.55
N GLY A 88 -18.43 3.88 2.84
CA GLY A 88 -19.72 4.20 2.25
C GLY A 88 -20.05 3.24 1.10
N SER A 89 -21.31 3.24 0.68
CA SER A 89 -21.81 2.38 -0.42
C SER A 89 -21.51 2.92 -1.82
N TRP A 90 -21.11 4.18 -1.95
CA TRP A 90 -20.78 4.82 -3.23
C TRP A 90 -19.34 5.33 -3.31
N ALA A 91 -18.78 5.28 -4.51
CA ALA A 91 -17.50 5.92 -4.84
C ALA A 91 -17.63 6.85 -6.05
N VAL A 92 -16.95 7.98 -6.00
CA VAL A 92 -16.80 8.91 -7.12
C VAL A 92 -15.42 8.71 -7.74
N VAL A 93 -15.34 8.53 -9.06
CA VAL A 93 -14.06 8.35 -9.77
C VAL A 93 -13.94 9.38 -10.89
N THR A 94 -12.96 10.29 -10.79
CA THR A 94 -12.69 11.28 -11.84
C THR A 94 -11.72 10.72 -12.89
N GLY A 95 -11.92 11.10 -14.16
CA GLY A 95 -11.11 10.55 -15.25
C GLY A 95 -11.33 9.04 -15.42
N SER A 96 -12.57 8.59 -15.20
CA SER A 96 -12.93 7.16 -15.13
C SER A 96 -13.02 6.46 -16.48
N THR A 97 -12.93 7.21 -17.58
CA THR A 97 -13.15 6.70 -18.94
C THR A 97 -12.02 5.85 -19.50
N ASP A 98 -10.80 5.94 -18.94
CA ASP A 98 -9.62 5.25 -19.47
C ASP A 98 -8.57 4.97 -18.39
N GLY A 99 -7.56 4.17 -18.74
CA GLY A 99 -6.34 3.94 -17.96
C GLY A 99 -6.58 3.58 -16.49
N ILE A 100 -5.87 4.27 -15.60
CA ILE A 100 -5.90 4.05 -14.15
C ILE A 100 -7.32 4.28 -13.59
N GLY A 101 -8.02 5.32 -14.04
CA GLY A 101 -9.37 5.63 -13.58
C GLY A 101 -10.38 4.54 -13.94
N ARG A 102 -10.32 4.02 -15.17
CA ARG A 102 -11.16 2.88 -15.60
C ARG A 102 -10.86 1.63 -14.79
N ALA A 103 -9.58 1.35 -14.52
CA ALA A 103 -9.19 0.23 -13.68
C ALA A 103 -9.72 0.37 -12.25
N PHE A 104 -9.63 1.56 -11.65
CA PHE A 104 -10.24 1.84 -10.33
C PHE A 104 -11.75 1.61 -10.34
N ALA A 105 -12.46 2.12 -11.35
CA ALA A 105 -13.91 1.93 -11.47
C ALA A 105 -14.28 0.43 -11.47
N LEU A 106 -13.66 -0.36 -12.35
CA LEU A 106 -13.93 -1.81 -12.43
C LEU A 106 -13.57 -2.55 -11.13
N GLN A 107 -12.46 -2.17 -10.47
CA GLN A 107 -12.00 -2.80 -9.24
C GLN A 107 -12.85 -2.44 -8.01
N LEU A 108 -13.39 -1.22 -7.94
CA LEU A 108 -14.34 -0.81 -6.91
C LEU A 108 -15.70 -1.48 -7.12
N ALA A 109 -16.12 -1.63 -8.38
CA ALA A 109 -17.36 -2.32 -8.73
C ALA A 109 -17.35 -3.80 -8.32
N ARG A 110 -16.24 -4.51 -8.60
CA ARG A 110 -16.04 -5.90 -8.14
C ARG A 110 -16.08 -6.05 -6.63
N ARG A 111 -15.72 -4.99 -5.89
CA ARG A 111 -15.81 -4.92 -4.42
C ARG A 111 -17.19 -4.50 -3.91
N GLY A 112 -18.16 -4.29 -4.81
CA GLY A 112 -19.56 -4.03 -4.48
C GLY A 112 -19.89 -2.58 -4.13
N LEU A 113 -19.06 -1.60 -4.53
CA LEU A 113 -19.43 -0.19 -4.41
C LEU A 113 -20.18 0.28 -5.65
N ASN A 114 -21.25 1.03 -5.46
CA ASN A 114 -21.91 1.79 -6.52
C ASN A 114 -21.00 2.94 -6.97
N LEU A 115 -21.11 3.37 -8.23
CA LEU A 115 -20.17 4.34 -8.80
C LEU A 115 -20.83 5.58 -9.37
N VAL A 116 -20.23 6.73 -9.11
CA VAL A 116 -20.41 7.95 -9.88
C VAL A 116 -19.17 8.15 -10.75
N LEU A 117 -19.32 7.93 -12.05
CA LEU A 117 -18.25 8.02 -13.04
C LEU A 117 -18.19 9.43 -13.60
N VAL A 118 -17.07 10.11 -13.39
CA VAL A 118 -16.84 11.47 -13.86
C VAL A 118 -15.83 11.46 -15.00
N GLY A 119 -16.17 12.11 -16.11
CA GLY A 119 -15.35 12.17 -17.32
C GLY A 119 -15.86 13.20 -18.33
N ARG A 120 -15.13 13.40 -19.42
CA ARG A 120 -15.44 14.45 -20.42
C ARG A 120 -16.23 13.97 -21.62
N ASN A 121 -16.03 12.70 -21.98
CA ASN A 121 -16.64 12.11 -23.17
C ASN A 121 -17.83 11.25 -22.72
N PRO A 122 -19.07 11.60 -23.12
CA PRO A 122 -20.28 10.89 -22.70
C PRO A 122 -20.35 9.47 -23.25
N ASP A 123 -19.87 9.23 -24.47
CA ASP A 123 -19.87 7.89 -25.07
C ASP A 123 -18.92 6.96 -24.33
N LYS A 124 -17.69 7.41 -24.05
CA LYS A 124 -16.74 6.63 -23.25
C LYS A 124 -17.25 6.39 -21.82
N LEU A 125 -17.99 7.34 -21.23
CA LEU A 125 -18.60 7.16 -19.91
C LEU A 125 -19.67 6.07 -19.95
N ARG A 126 -20.52 6.04 -20.99
CA ARG A 126 -21.51 4.99 -21.21
C ARG A 126 -20.83 3.62 -21.33
N ASP A 127 -19.78 3.52 -22.15
CA ASP A 127 -19.06 2.26 -22.35
C ASP A 127 -18.45 1.73 -21.04
N VAL A 128 -17.85 2.60 -20.22
CA VAL A 128 -17.32 2.20 -18.90
C VAL A 128 -18.45 1.87 -17.93
N ALA A 129 -19.57 2.61 -17.94
CA ALA A 129 -20.72 2.32 -17.09
C ALA A 129 -21.28 0.91 -17.37
N ASP A 130 -21.37 0.52 -18.63
CA ASP A 130 -21.85 -0.82 -19.01
C ASP A 130 -20.86 -1.91 -18.60
N ALA A 131 -19.56 -1.68 -18.80
CA ALA A 131 -18.52 -2.60 -18.31
C ALA A 131 -18.53 -2.75 -16.77
N VAL A 132 -18.81 -1.66 -16.05
CA VAL A 132 -18.93 -1.63 -14.59
C VAL A 132 -20.16 -2.40 -14.12
N ARG A 133 -21.32 -2.22 -14.77
CA ARG A 133 -22.54 -2.98 -14.47
C ARG A 133 -22.34 -4.48 -14.69
N GLY A 134 -21.61 -4.86 -15.75
CA GLY A 134 -21.26 -6.25 -16.04
C GLY A 134 -20.10 -6.83 -15.23
N ALA A 135 -19.43 -6.03 -14.38
CA ALA A 135 -18.26 -6.49 -13.64
C ALA A 135 -18.60 -7.45 -12.47
N ARG A 136 -19.88 -7.57 -12.12
CA ARG A 136 -20.37 -8.34 -10.96
C ARG A 136 -21.84 -8.72 -11.14
N ASP A 137 -22.23 -9.83 -10.51
CA ASP A 137 -23.62 -10.23 -10.26
C ASP A 137 -23.90 -10.27 -8.74
N PRO A 138 -24.95 -9.60 -8.21
CA PRO A 138 -25.86 -8.68 -8.89
C PRO A 138 -25.17 -7.38 -9.33
N PRO A 139 -25.71 -6.72 -10.38
CA PRO A 139 -25.16 -5.47 -10.89
C PRO A 139 -25.24 -4.37 -9.85
N ILE A 140 -24.26 -3.48 -9.87
CA ILE A 140 -24.24 -2.27 -9.03
C ILE A 140 -24.92 -1.10 -9.72
N ARG A 141 -25.26 -0.06 -8.94
CA ARG A 141 -25.75 1.21 -9.50
C ARG A 141 -24.59 2.02 -10.04
N VAL A 142 -24.82 2.68 -11.17
CA VAL A 142 -23.83 3.51 -11.84
C VAL A 142 -24.50 4.79 -12.33
N GLU A 143 -23.99 5.92 -11.86
CA GLU A 143 -24.32 7.26 -12.35
C GLU A 143 -23.14 7.81 -13.14
N THR A 144 -23.41 8.62 -14.16
CA THR A 144 -22.38 9.27 -14.98
C THR A 144 -22.55 10.77 -14.93
N VAL A 145 -21.46 11.51 -14.72
CA VAL A 145 -21.46 12.96 -14.73
C VAL A 145 -20.41 13.46 -15.71
N VAL A 146 -20.87 14.18 -16.72
CA VAL A 146 -19.96 14.82 -17.69
C VAL A 146 -19.39 16.08 -17.06
N VAL A 147 -18.06 16.14 -16.93
CA VAL A 147 -17.32 17.30 -16.42
C VAL A 147 -16.01 17.45 -17.18
N ASP A 148 -15.80 18.60 -17.80
CA ASP A 148 -14.48 19.05 -18.24
C ASP A 148 -13.82 19.92 -17.19
N LEU A 149 -12.83 19.38 -16.50
CA LEU A 149 -12.10 20.09 -15.46
C LEU A 149 -11.34 21.32 -15.99
N ALA A 150 -11.03 21.36 -17.30
CA ALA A 150 -10.37 22.51 -17.92
C ALA A 150 -11.37 23.60 -18.32
N GLY A 151 -12.45 23.25 -19.04
CA GLY A 151 -13.43 24.23 -19.55
C GLY A 151 -14.62 24.51 -18.65
N ASP A 152 -15.04 23.55 -17.84
CA ASP A 152 -16.39 23.46 -17.24
C ASP A 152 -16.31 23.02 -15.77
N LEU A 153 -15.36 23.61 -15.03
CA LEU A 153 -15.10 23.20 -13.66
C LEU A 153 -16.24 23.58 -12.70
N VAL A 154 -16.75 24.80 -12.80
CA VAL A 154 -17.77 25.31 -11.87
C VAL A 154 -19.10 24.59 -12.06
N ASP A 155 -19.64 24.59 -13.29
CA ASP A 155 -20.93 23.97 -13.57
C ASP A 155 -20.83 22.45 -13.51
N GLY A 156 -19.70 21.87 -13.95
CA GLY A 156 -19.44 20.44 -13.79
C GLY A 156 -19.41 19.98 -12.33
N VAL A 157 -18.80 20.76 -11.42
CA VAL A 157 -18.84 20.47 -9.99
C VAL A 157 -20.25 20.66 -9.42
N ALA A 158 -21.02 21.63 -9.91
CA ALA A 158 -22.42 21.78 -9.52
C ALA A 158 -23.26 20.56 -9.93
N ARG A 159 -23.11 20.06 -11.15
CA ARG A 159 -23.76 18.82 -11.60
C ARG A 159 -23.35 17.61 -10.78
N LEU A 160 -22.07 17.51 -10.41
CA LEU A 160 -21.61 16.46 -9.49
C LEU A 160 -22.31 16.56 -8.14
N ARG A 161 -22.42 17.76 -7.54
CA ARG A 161 -23.10 17.96 -6.25
C ARG A 161 -24.54 17.49 -6.30
N THR A 162 -25.26 17.81 -7.38
CA THR A 162 -26.62 17.31 -7.60
C THR A 162 -26.66 15.78 -7.72
N ALA A 163 -25.75 15.19 -8.51
CA ALA A 163 -25.72 13.74 -8.72
C ALA A 163 -25.40 12.94 -7.44
N ILE A 164 -24.60 13.49 -6.53
CA ILE A 164 -24.23 12.83 -5.27
C ILE A 164 -25.21 13.12 -4.12
N GLN A 165 -26.21 13.96 -4.33
CA GLN A 165 -27.16 14.33 -3.29
C GLN A 165 -27.95 13.10 -2.81
N GLY A 166 -27.95 12.86 -1.50
CA GLY A 166 -28.59 11.69 -0.89
C GLY A 166 -27.83 10.37 -1.07
N LEU A 167 -26.69 10.36 -1.78
CA LEU A 167 -25.84 9.18 -1.89
C LEU A 167 -24.87 9.08 -0.70
N ASP A 168 -24.69 7.86 -0.19
CA ASP A 168 -23.68 7.54 0.82
C ASP A 168 -22.29 7.40 0.17
N VAL A 169 -21.79 8.52 -0.37
CA VAL A 169 -20.46 8.61 -0.98
C VAL A 169 -19.39 8.50 0.11
N GLY A 170 -18.66 7.39 0.07
CA GLY A 170 -17.60 7.08 1.02
C GLY A 170 -16.20 7.19 0.45
N ILE A 171 -16.05 7.15 -0.88
CA ILE A 171 -14.73 7.16 -1.53
C ILE A 171 -14.74 8.19 -2.66
N LEU A 172 -13.70 9.02 -2.72
CA LEU A 172 -13.38 9.84 -3.88
C LEU A 172 -12.02 9.42 -4.42
N VAL A 173 -11.96 9.11 -5.72
CA VAL A 173 -10.71 8.89 -6.44
C VAL A 173 -10.50 10.08 -7.39
N ASN A 174 -9.64 11.00 -6.99
CA ASN A 174 -9.17 12.10 -7.83
C ASN A 174 -8.07 11.57 -8.76
N ASN A 175 -8.49 10.98 -9.87
CA ASN A 175 -7.60 10.42 -10.89
C ASN A 175 -7.46 11.29 -12.14
N ALA A 176 -8.46 12.12 -12.46
CA ALA A 176 -8.36 13.02 -13.60
C ALA A 176 -7.11 13.91 -13.48
N GLY A 177 -6.34 13.97 -14.57
CA GLY A 177 -5.11 14.74 -14.64
C GLY A 177 -4.64 14.87 -16.08
N VAL A 178 -3.82 15.88 -16.33
CA VAL A 178 -3.17 16.10 -17.63
C VAL A 178 -1.67 16.30 -17.41
N SER A 179 -0.90 15.97 -18.43
CA SER A 179 0.54 16.22 -18.52
C SER A 179 0.85 16.92 -19.84
N TYR A 180 2.13 17.20 -20.07
CA TYR A 180 2.60 17.73 -21.33
C TYR A 180 2.42 16.67 -22.44
N PRO A 181 2.17 17.09 -23.69
CA PRO A 181 2.16 16.18 -24.83
C PRO A 181 3.56 15.64 -25.17
N TYR A 182 4.60 16.43 -24.88
CA TYR A 182 6.01 16.10 -25.03
C TYR A 182 6.87 17.08 -24.19
N ALA A 183 8.13 16.74 -23.96
CA ALA A 183 9.09 17.56 -23.21
C ALA A 183 9.28 18.94 -23.86
N ARG A 184 9.24 20.02 -23.07
CA ARG A 184 9.42 21.40 -23.56
C ARG A 184 10.22 22.25 -22.60
N PHE A 185 11.00 23.21 -23.11
CA PHE A 185 11.57 24.22 -22.23
C PHE A 185 10.46 25.09 -21.63
N PHE A 186 10.66 25.56 -20.40
CA PHE A 186 9.63 26.32 -19.68
C PHE A 186 9.14 27.55 -20.45
N HIS A 187 10.03 28.25 -21.17
CA HIS A 187 9.69 29.43 -21.96
C HIS A 187 8.94 29.11 -23.27
N GLU A 188 8.80 27.84 -23.64
CA GLU A 188 8.08 27.36 -24.84
C GLU A 188 6.71 26.74 -24.48
N VAL A 189 6.35 26.73 -23.20
CA VAL A 189 5.08 26.16 -22.76
C VAL A 189 3.96 27.14 -23.05
N ASP A 190 2.99 26.71 -23.86
CA ASP A 190 1.84 27.54 -24.23
C ASP A 190 1.05 27.94 -22.98
N GLU A 191 0.57 29.18 -22.95
CA GLU A 191 -0.20 29.70 -21.80
C GLU A 191 -1.46 28.86 -21.53
N GLU A 192 -2.12 28.37 -22.59
CA GLU A 192 -3.27 27.48 -22.46
C GLU A 192 -2.90 26.15 -21.80
N LEU A 193 -1.78 25.54 -22.19
CA LEU A 193 -1.29 24.30 -21.58
C LEU A 193 -0.97 24.51 -20.10
N MET A 194 -0.29 25.61 -19.75
CA MET A 194 0.00 25.96 -18.36
C MET A 194 -1.28 26.12 -17.53
N ARG A 195 -2.25 26.89 -18.03
CA ARG A 195 -3.54 27.07 -17.36
C ARG A 195 -4.28 25.75 -17.19
N ASN A 196 -4.30 24.90 -18.22
CA ASN A 196 -4.98 23.60 -18.16
C ASN A 196 -4.31 22.65 -17.15
N LEU A 197 -2.97 22.62 -17.08
CA LEU A 197 -2.24 21.85 -16.07
C LEU A 197 -2.64 22.26 -14.66
N ILE A 198 -2.61 23.57 -14.35
CA ILE A 198 -2.97 24.10 -13.02
C ILE A 198 -4.43 23.82 -12.71
N LYS A 199 -5.33 24.14 -13.65
CA LYS A 199 -6.77 24.04 -13.43
C LYS A 199 -7.22 22.59 -13.24
N VAL A 200 -6.71 21.65 -14.02
CA VAL A 200 -7.09 20.23 -13.90
C VAL A 200 -6.42 19.57 -12.70
N ASN A 201 -5.08 19.69 -12.58
CA ASN A 201 -4.32 18.92 -11.59
C ASN A 201 -4.41 19.50 -10.17
N VAL A 202 -4.66 20.81 -10.03
CA VAL A 202 -4.72 21.49 -8.73
C VAL A 202 -6.15 21.90 -8.39
N GLU A 203 -6.75 22.78 -9.21
CA GLU A 203 -8.08 23.29 -8.90
C GLU A 203 -9.15 22.19 -8.99
N GLY A 204 -9.11 21.36 -10.03
CA GLY A 204 -10.03 20.25 -10.23
C GLY A 204 -10.06 19.28 -9.04
N VAL A 205 -8.89 18.84 -8.60
CA VAL A 205 -8.73 17.96 -7.42
C VAL A 205 -9.32 18.62 -6.17
N THR A 206 -9.05 19.91 -5.98
CA THR A 206 -9.52 20.69 -4.83
C THR A 206 -11.05 20.83 -4.84
N ARG A 207 -11.64 21.19 -5.97
CA ARG A 207 -13.09 21.42 -6.11
C ARG A 207 -13.89 20.12 -6.02
N MET A 208 -13.38 19.04 -6.61
CA MET A 208 -14.00 17.71 -6.50
C MET A 208 -13.99 17.21 -5.06
N THR A 209 -12.88 17.42 -4.35
CA THR A 209 -12.79 17.14 -2.91
C THR A 209 -13.78 17.97 -2.13
N GLN A 210 -13.83 19.28 -2.36
CA GLN A 210 -14.77 20.20 -1.70
C GLN A 210 -16.23 19.80 -1.92
N ALA A 211 -16.57 19.23 -3.09
CA ALA A 211 -17.93 18.79 -3.39
C ALA A 211 -18.36 17.56 -2.58
N VAL A 212 -17.46 16.61 -2.35
CA VAL A 212 -17.78 15.33 -1.68
C VAL A 212 -17.58 15.39 -0.17
N LEU A 213 -16.62 16.21 0.30
CA LEU A 213 -16.18 16.26 1.70
C LEU A 213 -17.30 16.52 2.73
N PRO A 214 -18.28 17.43 2.50
CA PRO A 214 -19.30 17.71 3.51
C PRO A 214 -20.07 16.46 3.99
N GLY A 215 -20.47 15.59 3.05
CA GLY A 215 -21.18 14.36 3.41
C GLY A 215 -20.28 13.36 4.16
N MET A 216 -19.00 13.26 3.80
CA MET A 216 -18.05 12.40 4.51
C MET A 216 -17.84 12.87 5.97
N LEU A 217 -17.77 14.19 6.19
CA LEU A 217 -17.64 14.78 7.51
C LEU A 217 -18.88 14.53 8.38
N GLU A 218 -20.07 14.73 7.82
CA GLU A 218 -21.34 14.47 8.51
C GLU A 218 -21.43 13.02 9.01
N ARG A 219 -21.03 12.06 8.16
CA ARG A 219 -21.01 10.63 8.49
C ARG A 219 -19.79 10.19 9.30
N LYS A 220 -18.82 11.08 9.53
CA LYS A 220 -17.52 10.82 10.19
C LYS A 220 -16.75 9.64 9.59
N ARG A 221 -16.92 9.41 8.27
CA ARG A 221 -16.24 8.35 7.53
C ARG A 221 -16.09 8.76 6.07
N GLY A 222 -14.93 8.46 5.52
CA GLY A 222 -14.62 8.69 4.11
C GLY A 222 -13.16 8.39 3.81
N ALA A 223 -12.87 8.18 2.53
CA ALA A 223 -11.51 8.06 2.01
C ALA A 223 -11.37 8.87 0.73
N ILE A 224 -10.32 9.69 0.65
CA ILE A 224 -9.98 10.46 -0.56
C ILE A 224 -8.63 9.93 -1.05
N VAL A 225 -8.59 9.53 -2.32
CA VAL A 225 -7.40 9.02 -3.00
C VAL A 225 -7.04 9.99 -4.10
N ASN A 226 -5.90 10.67 -3.96
CA ASN A 226 -5.37 11.57 -4.98
C ASN A 226 -4.28 10.86 -5.77
N ILE A 227 -4.45 10.77 -7.08
CA ILE A 227 -3.43 10.19 -7.96
C ILE A 227 -2.35 11.24 -8.24
N GLY A 228 -1.22 11.07 -7.55
CA GLY A 228 -0.01 11.85 -7.73
C GLY A 228 0.85 11.37 -8.90
N SER A 229 2.12 11.74 -8.90
CA SER A 229 3.10 11.32 -9.90
C SER A 229 4.47 11.10 -9.26
N GLY A 230 5.25 10.16 -9.80
CA GLY A 230 6.65 9.98 -9.42
C GLY A 230 7.51 11.22 -9.68
N ALA A 231 7.12 12.04 -10.66
CA ALA A 231 7.76 13.32 -10.99
C ALA A 231 7.81 14.31 -9.81
N ALA A 232 6.90 14.17 -8.84
CA ALA A 232 6.82 15.07 -7.69
C ALA A 232 7.65 14.63 -6.48
N ILE A 233 7.92 13.32 -6.33
CA ILE A 233 8.44 12.76 -5.07
C ILE A 233 9.65 11.85 -5.28
N VAL A 234 9.65 11.04 -6.35
CA VAL A 234 10.63 9.96 -6.55
C VAL A 234 11.75 10.41 -7.48
N ILE A 235 11.43 11.23 -8.47
CA ILE A 235 12.39 11.68 -9.47
C ILE A 235 13.06 12.96 -8.93
N PRO A 236 14.39 12.99 -8.74
CA PRO A 236 15.09 14.14 -8.17
C PRO A 236 15.06 15.38 -9.07
N SER A 237 14.88 15.19 -10.38
CA SER A 237 14.68 16.27 -11.35
C SER A 237 13.88 15.74 -12.54
N ASP A 238 12.77 16.41 -12.87
CA ASP A 238 11.98 16.15 -14.08
C ASP A 238 12.09 17.36 -15.04
N PRO A 239 13.28 17.57 -15.66
CA PRO A 239 13.49 18.71 -16.52
C PRO A 239 12.53 18.64 -17.72
N LEU A 240 12.15 19.81 -18.24
CA LEU A 240 11.23 19.96 -19.38
C LEU A 240 9.75 19.62 -19.11
N TYR A 241 9.40 19.32 -17.85
CA TYR A 241 8.02 19.13 -17.37
C TYR A 241 7.70 20.04 -16.17
N ALA A 242 8.35 21.21 -16.09
CA ALA A 242 8.39 22.08 -14.91
C ALA A 242 7.01 22.37 -14.29
N VAL A 243 6.02 22.74 -15.11
CA VAL A 243 4.67 23.06 -14.60
C VAL A 243 3.96 21.80 -14.12
N TYR A 244 4.10 20.68 -14.83
CA TYR A 244 3.46 19.42 -14.44
C TYR A 244 3.99 18.93 -13.10
N ALA A 245 5.32 18.89 -12.94
CA ALA A 245 5.95 18.52 -11.67
C ALA A 245 5.46 19.42 -10.53
N ALA A 246 5.40 20.74 -10.75
CA ALA A 246 4.86 21.68 -9.76
C ALA A 246 3.38 21.42 -9.42
N THR A 247 2.53 21.08 -10.40
CA THR A 247 1.10 20.78 -10.15
C THR A 247 0.85 19.43 -9.47
N LYS A 248 1.87 18.57 -9.34
CA LYS A 248 1.79 17.25 -8.71
C LYS A 248 2.57 17.15 -7.39
N ALA A 249 3.30 18.20 -7.02
CA ALA A 249 4.04 18.35 -5.77
C ALA A 249 3.12 18.38 -4.53
#